data_AF-A0A8T5L3U5-F1
#
_entry.id   AF-A0A8T5L3U5-F1
#
_cell.length_a   1.000
_cell.length_b   1.000
_cell.length_c   1.000
_cell.angle_alpha   90.00
_cell.angle_beta   90.00
_cell.angle_gamma   90.00
#
_symmetry.space_group_name_H-M   'P 1'
#
loop_
_entity.id
_entity.type
_entity.pdbx_description
1 polymer ?
#
loop_
_entity_poly.entity_id
_entity_poly.type
_entity_poly.pdbx_seq_one_letter_code
_entity_poly.pdbx_strand_id
1 'polypeptide(L)'
;MRRGISQTLWIIVAAIVIMVTALVVLTIFGAGITPVTNLTSAKSSCVAQFEISCVATGTNTPPGWTASTLKLPDGSVTSCSKLTTCECTSTPIGTSGINKYTSSCT
;
A
#
# COMPACT_ATOMS: atom_id res chain seq x y z
N MET A 1 29.16 19.57 36.50
CA MET A 1 28.31 18.37 36.34
C MET A 1 27.14 18.70 35.41
N ARG A 2 27.23 18.44 34.10
CA ARG A 2 26.16 18.76 33.12
C ARG A 2 26.06 17.75 31.95
N ARG A 3 26.49 16.50 32.17
CA ARG A 3 26.51 15.47 31.11
C ARG A 3 25.46 14.36 31.28
N GLY A 4 24.79 14.26 32.43
CA GLY A 4 23.78 13.21 32.67
C GLY A 4 22.41 13.44 32.03
N ILE A 5 21.94 14.69 31.96
CA ILE A 5 20.59 15.03 31.45
C ILE A 5 20.51 14.97 29.92
N SER A 6 21.61 15.25 29.22
CA SER A 6 21.61 15.16 27.75
C SER A 6 21.51 13.70 27.31
N GLN A 7 22.19 12.79 28.00
CA GLN A 7 22.25 11.37 27.61
C GLN A 7 20.89 10.66 27.74
N THR A 8 20.07 11.00 28.74
CA THR A 8 18.73 10.42 28.89
C THR A 8 17.76 10.90 27.82
N LEU A 9 17.88 12.16 27.36
CA LEU A 9 17.07 12.69 26.27
C LEU A 9 17.35 12.00 24.94
N TRP A 10 18.62 11.72 24.64
CA TRP A 10 18.99 10.94 23.44
C TRP A 10 18.44 9.51 23.47
N ILE A 11 18.42 8.87 24.64
CA ILE A 11 17.84 7.53 24.81
C ILE A 11 16.33 7.54 24.53
N ILE A 12 15.61 8.55 25.05
CA ILE A 12 14.16 8.66 24.84
C ILE A 12 13.84 8.89 23.36
N VAL A 13 14.57 9.80 22.70
CA VAL A 13 14.37 10.08 21.26
C VAL A 13 14.66 8.84 20.42
N ALA A 14 15.73 8.11 20.71
CA ALA A 14 16.06 6.87 20.00
C ALA A 14 14.97 5.80 20.16
N ALA A 15 14.41 5.64 21.36
CA ALA A 15 13.32 4.70 21.62
C ALA A 15 12.04 5.04 20.83
N ILE A 16 11.66 6.33 20.78
CA ILE A 16 10.49 6.79 20.01
C ILE A 16 10.70 6.53 18.51
N VAL A 17 11.89 6.83 17.99
CA VAL A 17 12.20 6.63 16.56
C VAL A 17 12.14 5.15 16.19
N ILE A 18 12.67 4.25 17.02
CA ILE A 18 12.59 2.80 16.79
C ILE A 18 11.12 2.34 16.79
N MET A 19 10.30 2.85 17.71
CA MET A 19 8.89 2.48 17.81
C MET A 19 8.09 2.94 16.57
N VAL A 20 8.29 4.19 16.14
CA VAL A 20 7.62 4.74 14.95
C VAL A 20 8.09 4.05 13.67
N THR A 21 9.39 3.81 13.51
CA THR A 21 9.92 3.12 12.31
C THR A 21 9.43 1.68 12.24
N ALA A 22 9.38 0.96 13.37
CA ALA A 22 8.78 -0.37 13.43
C ALA A 22 7.29 -0.35 13.05
N LEU A 23 6.52 0.64 13.54
CA LEU A 23 5.11 0.80 13.17
C LEU A 23 4.94 1.10 11.69
N VAL A 24 5.75 1.98 11.11
CA VAL A 24 5.70 2.34 9.68
C VAL A 24 6.01 1.12 8.81
N VAL A 25 7.06 0.38 9.15
CA VAL A 25 7.42 -0.89 8.50
C VAL A 25 6.28 -1.90 8.64
N LEU A 26 5.70 -2.06 9.83
CA LEU A 26 4.53 -2.90 10.08
C LEU A 26 3.28 -2.41 9.34
N THR A 27 3.10 -1.12 9.07
CA THR A 27 1.97 -0.63 8.26
C THR A 27 2.19 -0.82 6.77
N ILE A 28 3.44 -0.72 6.28
CA ILE A 28 3.77 -0.96 4.87
C ILE A 28 3.73 -2.46 4.55
N PHE A 29 4.30 -3.30 5.42
CA PHE A 29 4.26 -4.75 5.28
C PHE A 29 2.99 -5.39 5.84
N GLY A 30 2.29 -4.75 6.78
CA GLY A 30 0.93 -5.12 7.19
C GLY A 30 -0.12 -4.77 6.15
N ALA A 31 0.16 -3.78 5.28
CA ALA A 31 -0.56 -3.60 4.02
C ALA A 31 -0.11 -4.59 2.92
N GLY A 32 0.95 -5.38 3.16
CA GLY A 32 1.58 -6.24 2.18
C GLY A 32 1.63 -7.73 2.50
N ILE A 33 1.18 -8.19 3.68
CA ILE A 33 1.06 -9.61 4.06
C ILE A 33 -0.18 -9.76 4.95
N THR A 34 -1.36 -9.38 4.47
CA THR A 34 -2.58 -9.93 5.06
C THR A 34 -2.67 -11.39 4.59
N PRO A 35 -2.67 -12.40 5.48
CA PRO A 35 -3.05 -13.74 5.09
C PRO A 35 -4.49 -13.66 4.61
N VAL A 36 -4.67 -13.66 3.30
CA VAL A 36 -5.99 -13.61 2.68
C VAL A 36 -6.56 -15.00 2.78
N THR A 37 -7.41 -15.19 3.79
CA THR A 37 -8.11 -16.46 4.05
C THR A 37 -8.96 -16.91 2.86
N ASN A 38 -9.30 -16.00 1.94
CA ASN A 38 -10.03 -16.30 0.70
C ASN A 38 -9.51 -15.47 -0.49
N LEU A 39 -9.49 -16.09 -1.68
CA LEU A 39 -9.11 -15.45 -2.95
C LEU A 39 -9.96 -14.20 -3.28
N THR A 40 -11.22 -14.21 -2.85
CA THR A 40 -12.15 -13.08 -3.00
C THR A 40 -11.72 -11.85 -2.20
N SER A 41 -11.27 -12.04 -0.95
CA SER A 41 -10.76 -10.95 -0.10
C SER A 41 -9.41 -10.40 -0.60
N ALA A 42 -8.63 -11.28 -1.23
CA ALA A 42 -7.41 -10.90 -1.93
C ALA A 42 -7.71 -9.98 -3.12
N LYS A 43 -8.66 -10.38 -3.98
CA LYS A 43 -9.11 -9.54 -5.09
C LYS A 43 -9.67 -8.20 -4.60
N SER A 44 -10.55 -8.16 -3.61
CA SER A 44 -11.14 -6.89 -3.16
C SER A 44 -10.10 -5.91 -2.60
N SER A 45 -9.09 -6.41 -1.89
CA SER A 45 -7.99 -5.59 -1.36
C SER A 45 -7.12 -5.02 -2.48
N CYS A 46 -6.85 -5.82 -3.52
CA CYS A 46 -6.21 -5.34 -4.73
C CYS A 46 -7.09 -4.29 -5.43
N VAL A 47 -8.38 -4.51 -5.66
CA VAL A 47 -9.23 -3.50 -6.32
C VAL A 47 -9.24 -2.17 -5.54
N ALA A 48 -9.31 -2.21 -4.21
CA ALA A 48 -9.31 -1.01 -3.38
C ALA A 48 -7.99 -0.21 -3.49
N GLN A 49 -6.84 -0.86 -3.43
CA GLN A 49 -5.55 -0.16 -3.59
C GLN A 49 -5.39 0.42 -5.01
N PHE A 50 -6.09 -0.16 -5.99
CA PHE A 50 -5.98 0.21 -7.38
C PHE A 50 -6.71 1.51 -7.61
N GLU A 51 -7.96 1.56 -7.14
CA GLU A 51 -8.81 2.73 -7.21
C GLU A 51 -8.15 3.95 -6.57
N ILE A 52 -7.57 3.78 -5.38
CA ILE A 52 -6.84 4.87 -4.69
C ILE A 52 -5.70 5.40 -5.54
N SER A 53 -4.92 4.51 -6.13
CA SER A 53 -3.73 4.86 -6.90
C SER A 53 -4.05 5.36 -8.30
N CYS A 54 -5.13 4.86 -8.91
CA CYS A 54 -5.66 5.33 -10.18
C CYS A 54 -6.17 6.77 -10.04
N VAL A 55 -6.90 7.07 -8.96
CA VAL A 55 -7.38 8.43 -8.69
C VAL A 55 -6.23 9.37 -8.28
N ALA A 56 -5.23 8.88 -7.54
CA ALA A 56 -4.12 9.71 -7.05
C ALA A 56 -3.05 9.99 -8.11
N THR A 57 -2.76 9.04 -9.00
CA THR A 57 -1.59 9.08 -9.90
C THR A 57 -1.95 8.89 -11.38
N GLY A 58 -3.18 8.49 -11.70
CA GLY A 58 -3.61 8.21 -13.06
C GLY A 58 -2.95 6.98 -13.69
N THR A 59 -2.31 6.13 -12.89
CA THR A 59 -1.53 4.98 -13.36
C THR A 59 -2.32 3.68 -13.26
N ASN A 60 -2.19 2.85 -14.30
CA ASN A 60 -2.79 1.51 -14.39
C ASN A 60 -2.20 0.47 -13.42
N THR A 61 -1.07 0.78 -12.76
CA THR A 61 -0.42 -0.16 -11.84
C THR A 61 0.23 0.59 -10.69
N PRO A 62 -0.26 0.38 -9.46
CA PRO A 62 0.34 0.96 -8.28
C PRO A 62 1.69 0.31 -7.94
N PRO A 63 2.59 1.01 -7.23
CA PRO A 63 3.86 0.45 -6.81
C PRO A 63 3.64 -0.81 -5.96
N GLY A 64 4.23 -1.93 -6.36
CA GLY A 64 4.10 -3.21 -5.65
C GLY A 64 2.99 -4.14 -6.13
N TRP A 65 2.21 -3.77 -7.15
CA TRP A 65 1.16 -4.66 -7.73
C TRP A 65 1.69 -5.97 -8.28
N THR A 66 2.90 -5.90 -8.84
CA THR A 66 3.62 -7.01 -9.45
C THR A 66 4.47 -7.77 -8.44
N ALA A 67 4.75 -7.17 -7.28
CA ALA A 67 5.47 -7.84 -6.19
C ALA A 67 4.57 -8.90 -5.57
N SER A 68 5.13 -10.08 -5.30
CA SER A 68 4.41 -11.18 -4.66
C SER A 68 4.20 -10.86 -3.19
N THR A 69 3.05 -10.27 -2.87
CA THR A 69 2.70 -9.75 -1.54
C THR A 69 1.58 -10.56 -0.89
N LEU A 70 0.71 -11.24 -1.65
CA LEU A 70 -0.41 -11.97 -1.07
C LEU A 70 -0.09 -13.44 -0.86
N LYS A 71 -0.33 -13.94 0.35
CA LYS A 71 -0.22 -15.36 0.67
C LYS A 71 -1.61 -16.00 0.64
N LEU A 72 -1.83 -16.90 -0.33
CA LEU A 72 -3.07 -17.66 -0.48
C LEU A 72 -3.14 -18.81 0.56
N PRO A 73 -4.35 -19.37 0.78
CA PRO A 73 -4.56 -20.46 1.73
C PRO A 73 -3.82 -21.76 1.37
N ASP A 74 -3.40 -21.95 0.12
CA ASP A 74 -2.52 -23.05 -0.32
C ASP A 74 -1.04 -22.83 0.03
N GLY A 75 -0.72 -21.68 0.64
CA GLY A 75 0.65 -21.29 1.00
C GLY A 75 1.41 -20.59 -0.14
N SER A 76 0.82 -20.49 -1.34
CA SER A 76 1.43 -19.81 -2.48
C SER A 76 1.46 -18.30 -2.27
N VAL A 77 2.57 -17.67 -2.67
CA VAL A 77 2.68 -16.20 -2.69
C VAL A 77 2.38 -15.71 -4.10
N THR A 78 1.49 -14.74 -4.23
CA THR A 78 1.02 -14.20 -5.50
C THR A 78 0.94 -12.68 -5.45
N SER A 79 0.83 -12.06 -6.62
CA SER A 79 0.76 -10.61 -6.78
C SER A 79 -0.66 -10.19 -7.16
N CYS A 80 -1.06 -8.97 -6.83
CA CYS A 80 -2.37 -8.43 -7.25
C CYS A 80 -2.56 -8.48 -8.78
N SER A 81 -1.48 -8.30 -9.55
CA SER A 81 -1.49 -8.41 -11.03
C SER A 81 -1.89 -9.80 -11.54
N LYS A 82 -1.71 -10.86 -10.73
CA LYS A 82 -2.05 -12.23 -11.09
C LYS A 82 -3.48 -12.59 -10.70
N LEU A 83 -4.08 -11.84 -9.77
CA LEU A 83 -5.40 -12.12 -9.21
C LEU A 83 -6.51 -11.32 -9.89
N THR A 84 -6.23 -10.12 -10.34
CA THR A 84 -7.20 -9.26 -11.02
C THR A 84 -6.50 -8.41 -12.07
N THR A 85 -7.26 -8.12 -13.12
CA THR A 85 -6.86 -7.19 -14.18
C THR A 85 -7.59 -5.89 -13.94
N CYS A 86 -6.84 -4.82 -13.71
CA CYS A 86 -7.40 -3.50 -13.41
C CYS A 86 -6.86 -2.48 -14.42
N GLU A 87 -7.74 -1.62 -14.94
CA GLU A 87 -7.40 -0.53 -15.86
C GLU A 87 -7.90 0.81 -15.33
N CYS A 88 -7.07 1.84 -15.51
CA CYS A 88 -7.30 3.21 -15.09
C CYS A 88 -7.51 4.06 -16.33
N THR A 89 -8.75 4.46 -16.57
CA THR A 89 -9.10 5.30 -17.72
C THR A 89 -9.23 6.74 -17.28
N SER A 90 -8.50 7.65 -17.93
CA SER A 90 -8.70 9.09 -17.79
C SER A 90 -9.76 9.56 -18.78
N THR A 91 -10.86 10.11 -18.28
CA THR A 91 -11.87 10.78 -19.10
C THR A 91 -11.74 12.29 -18.89
N PRO A 92 -11.52 13.10 -19.93
CA PRO A 92 -11.44 14.55 -19.78
C PRO A 92 -12.81 15.11 -19.33
N ILE A 93 -12.84 15.84 -18.21
CA ILE A 93 -14.08 16.49 -17.73
C ILE A 93 -14.17 17.89 -18.36
N GLY A 94 -14.70 17.97 -19.58
CA GLY A 94 -14.96 19.26 -20.23
C GLY A 94 -13.71 20.14 -20.41
N THR A 95 -13.92 21.41 -20.74
CA THR A 95 -12.90 22.37 -21.19
C THR A 95 -11.95 22.90 -20.11
N SER A 96 -12.08 22.46 -18.85
CA SER A 96 -11.08 22.71 -17.81
C SER A 96 -10.20 21.47 -17.74
N GLY A 97 -8.87 21.59 -17.88
CA GLY A 97 -7.89 20.50 -17.95
C GLY A 97 -7.75 19.62 -16.70
N ILE A 98 -8.87 19.14 -16.13
CA ILE A 98 -8.99 18.23 -15.01
C ILE A 98 -9.38 16.87 -15.58
N ASN A 99 -8.52 15.86 -15.40
CA ASN A 99 -8.81 14.49 -15.81
C ASN A 99 -9.64 13.80 -14.71
N LYS A 100 -10.80 13.22 -15.05
CA LYS A 100 -11.44 12.23 -14.18
C LYS A 100 -10.73 10.91 -14.39
N TYR A 101 -10.28 10.27 -13.32
CA TYR A 101 -9.79 8.91 -13.39
C TYR A 101 -10.89 7.96 -12.92
N THR A 102 -11.16 6.93 -13.71
CA THR A 102 -12.11 5.86 -13.40
C THR A 102 -11.37 4.53 -13.44
N SER A 103 -11.48 3.75 -12.36
CA SER A 103 -10.92 2.41 -12.27
C SER A 103 -11.94 1.33 -12.64
N SER A 104 -11.54 0.37 -13.46
CA SER A 104 -12.32 -0.82 -13.81
C SER A 104 -11.49 -2.07 -13.54
N CYS A 105 -12.03 -3.06 -12.80
CA CYS A 105 -11.32 -4.30 -12.49
C CYS A 105 -12.17 -5.54 -12.80
N THR A 106 -11.52 -6.58 -13.31
CA THR A 106 -12.07 -7.92 -13.64
C THR A 106 -11.31 -9.06 -12.95
#